data_AF-A0A9D1WNQ7-F1
#
_entry.id   AF-A0A9D1WNQ7-F1
#
_cell.length_a   1.000
_cell.length_b   1.000
_cell.length_c   1.000
_cell.angle_alpha   90.00
_cell.angle_beta   90.00
_cell.angle_gamma   90.00
#
_symmetry.space_group_name_H-M   'P 1'
#
loop_
_entity.id
_entity.type
_entity.pdbx_description
1 polymer ?
#
loop_
_entity_poly.entity_id
_entity_poly.type
_entity_poly.pdbx_seq_one_letter_code
_entity_poly.pdbx_strand_id
1 'polypeptide(L)' 'MDWLQIVVLAVVQGLTEFIPVSSSAHLILVPTLTDWTDQGLTFDVAVHLGSLLAVVLYFRHDLRRMAVSWIRSLRRGN' A
#
# COMPACT_ATOMS: atom_id res chain seq x y z
N MET A 1 11.58 -17.94 -4.18
CA MET A 1 10.29 -17.36 -3.77
C MET A 1 9.19 -18.32 -4.13
N ASP A 2 8.52 -18.87 -3.13
CA ASP A 2 7.34 -19.67 -3.37
C ASP A 2 6.17 -18.73 -3.71
N TRP A 3 5.50 -18.98 -4.83
CA TRP A 3 4.47 -18.08 -5.36
C TRP A 3 3.26 -17.97 -4.40
N LEU A 4 3.02 -19.02 -3.61
CA LEU A 4 1.97 -19.04 -2.59
C LEU A 4 2.26 -18.01 -1.50
N GLN A 5 3.50 -17.91 -1.03
CA GLN A 5 3.92 -16.93 -0.02
C GLN A 5 3.70 -15.50 -0.51
N ILE A 6 4.07 -15.22 -1.77
CA ILE A 6 3.88 -13.92 -2.40
C ILE A 6 2.40 -13.53 -2.41
N VAL A 7 1.52 -14.44 -2.84
CA VAL A 7 0.08 -14.17 -2.91
C VAL A 7 -0.51 -13.95 -1.52
N VAL A 8 -0.16 -14.79 -0.54
CA VAL A 8 -0.65 -14.68 0.83
C VAL A 8 -0.21 -13.35 1.46
N LEU A 9 1.08 -13.02 1.39
CA LEU A 9 1.61 -11.79 1.98
C LEU A 9 1.08 -10.54 1.27
N ALA A 10 0.89 -10.57 -0.05
CA ALA A 10 0.28 -9.46 -0.79
C ALA A 10 -1.20 -9.24 -0.40
N VAL A 11 -1.97 -10.32 -0.17
CA VAL A 11 -3.34 -10.23 0.33
C VAL A 11 -3.36 -9.69 1.77
N VAL A 12 -2.47 -10.19 2.64
CA VAL A 12 -2.35 -9.70 4.02
C VAL A 12 -2.01 -8.21 4.04
N GLN A 13 -1.05 -7.76 3.22
CA GLN A 13 -0.72 -6.34 3.10
C GLN A 13 -1.93 -5.54 2.59
N GLY A 14 -2.58 -6.00 1.51
CA GLY A 14 -3.74 -5.31 0.95
C GLY A 14 -4.90 -5.17 1.93
N LEU A 15 -5.11 -6.15 2.81
CA LEU A 15 -6.15 -6.09 3.83
C LEU A 15 -5.73 -5.25 5.05
N THR A 16 -4.49 -5.42 5.53
CA THR A 16 -4.02 -4.78 6.76
C THR A 16 -3.54 -3.35 6.57
N GLU A 17 -3.23 -2.91 5.35
CA GLU A 17 -2.83 -1.52 5.09
C GLU A 17 -3.98 -0.54 5.34
N PHE A 18 -5.23 -0.96 5.15
CA PHE A 18 -6.42 -0.12 5.34
C PHE A 18 -7.03 -0.27 6.74
N ILE A 19 -6.54 -1.20 7.54
CA ILE A 19 -7.00 -1.46 8.89
C ILE A 19 -5.89 -0.98 9.85
N PRO A 20 -6.18 -0.21 10.92
CA PRO A 20 -5.15 0.32 11.82
C PRO A 20 -4.59 -0.76 12.76
N VAL A 21 -3.96 -1.79 12.21
CA VAL A 21 -3.42 -2.98 12.91
C VAL A 21 -1.92 -3.17 12.70
N SER A 22 -1.22 -2.18 12.12
CA SER A 22 0.21 -2.24 11.74
C SER A 22 0.49 -3.32 10.68
N SER A 23 0.48 -2.92 9.41
CA SER A 23 0.72 -3.81 8.27
C SER A 23 2.15 -4.38 8.26
N SER A 24 3.16 -3.57 8.61
CA SER A 24 4.55 -4.02 8.75
C SER A 24 4.74 -5.13 9.79
N ALA A 25 3.97 -5.10 10.89
CA ALA A 25 4.05 -6.15 11.90
C ALA A 25 3.56 -7.49 11.34
N HIS A 26 2.52 -7.51 10.51
CA HIS A 26 1.99 -8.73 9.90
C HIS A 26 2.93 -9.31 8.85
N LEU A 27 3.59 -8.47 8.05
CA LEU A 27 4.58 -8.91 7.04
C LEU A 27 5.83 -9.54 7.66
N ILE A 28 6.20 -9.17 8.88
CA ILE A 28 7.32 -9.77 9.62
C ILE A 28 6.85 -11.00 10.41
N LEU A 29 5.68 -10.91 11.05
CA LEU A 29 5.18 -11.95 11.95
C LEU A 29 4.74 -13.21 11.18
N VAL A 30 4.10 -13.07 10.02
CA VAL A 30 3.63 -14.22 9.23
C VAL A 30 4.79 -15.13 8.80
N PRO A 31 5.86 -14.63 8.14
CA PRO A 31 7.00 -15.46 7.78
C PRO A 31 7.70 -16.08 8.99
N THR A 32 7.79 -15.33 10.10
CA THR A 32 8.42 -15.82 11.35
C THR A 32 7.63 -16.98 11.96
N LEU A 33 6.29 -16.94 11.92
CA LEU A 33 5.43 -18.00 12.46
C LEU A 33 5.31 -19.22 11.53
N THR A 34 5.49 -19.03 10.22
CA THR A 34 5.37 -20.09 9.22
C THR A 34 6.73 -20.66 8.77
N ASP A 35 7.82 -20.23 9.40
CA ASP A 35 9.21 -20.57 9.05
C ASP A 35 9.55 -20.26 7.57
N TRP A 36 8.89 -19.22 7.02
CA TRP A 36 9.13 -18.77 5.65
C TRP A 36 10.32 -17.84 5.60
N THR A 37 11.07 -17.92 4.50
CA THR A 37 12.15 -16.97 4.22
C THR A 37 11.58 -15.56 4.12
N ASP A 38 12.16 -14.64 4.87
CA ASP A 38 11.88 -13.21 4.74
C ASP A 38 12.06 -12.77 3.28
N GLN A 39 11.03 -12.15 2.72
CA GLN A 39 11.02 -11.63 1.35
C GLN A 39 11.84 -10.33 1.24
N GLY A 40 12.15 -9.71 2.39
CA GLY A 40 13.02 -8.56 2.54
C GLY A 40 12.39 -7.24 2.12
N LEU A 41 13.14 -6.15 2.35
CA LEU A 41 12.68 -4.77 2.15
C LEU A 41 12.12 -4.50 0.74
N THR A 42 12.69 -5.13 -0.29
CA THR A 42 12.21 -4.93 -1.67
C THR A 42 10.78 -5.41 -1.86
N PHE A 43 10.40 -6.52 -1.21
CA PHE A 43 9.03 -7.02 -1.25
C PHE A 43 8.08 -6.08 -0.50
N ASP A 44 8.46 -5.66 0.70
CA ASP A 44 7.68 -4.72 1.52
C ASP A 44 7.36 -3.43 0.76
N VAL A 45 8.37 -2.84 0.11
CA VAL A 45 8.17 -1.65 -0.73
C VAL A 45 7.25 -1.95 -1.91
N ALA A 46 7.39 -3.10 -2.57
CA ALA A 46 6.56 -3.46 -3.72
C ALA A 46 5.08 -3.60 -3.33
N VAL A 47 4.77 -4.28 -2.22
CA VAL A 47 3.39 -4.46 -1.77
C VAL A 47 2.78 -3.17 -1.23
N HIS A 48 3.59 -2.30 -0.61
CA HIS A 48 3.16 -0.97 -0.16
C HIS A 48 2.91 0.00 -1.33
N LEU A 49 3.71 -0.09 -2.40
CA LEU A 49 3.42 0.62 -3.66
C LEU A 49 2.14 0.11 -4.31
N GLY A 50 1.88 -1.20 -4.23
CA GLY A 50 0.64 -1.82 -4.70
C GLY A 50 -0.60 -1.27 -4.00
N SER A 51 -0.58 -1.17 -2.66
CA SER A 51 -1.69 -0.60 -1.89
C SER A 51 -1.87 0.89 -2.16
N LEU A 52 -0.77 1.66 -2.25
CA LEU A 52 -0.82 3.07 -2.64
C LEU A 52 -1.47 3.26 -4.02
N LEU A 53 -1.07 2.45 -5.00
CA LEU A 53 -1.64 2.50 -6.35
C LEU A 53 -3.14 2.18 -6.33
N ALA A 54 -3.57 1.20 -5.54
CA ALA A 54 -4.99 0.87 -5.38
C ALA A 54 -5.80 2.09 -4.88
N VAL A 55 -5.29 2.80 -3.87
CA VAL A 55 -5.91 4.04 -3.35
C VAL A 55 -5.94 5.14 -4.40
N VAL A 56 -4.82 5.38 -5.08
CA VAL A 56 -4.73 6.42 -6.12
C VAL A 56 -5.69 6.14 -7.27
N LEU A 57 -5.82 4.88 -7.70
CA LEU A 57 -6.75 4.47 -8.75
C LEU A 57 -8.21 4.60 -8.30
N TYR A 58 -8.52 4.19 -7.06
CA TYR A 58 -9.86 4.30 -6.49
C TYR A 58 -10.29 5.78 -6.35
N PHE A 59 -9.45 6.63 -5.76
CA PHE A 59 -9.73 8.06 -5.54
C PHE A 59 -9.29 8.96 -6.70
N ARG A 60 -9.02 8.42 -7.89
CA ARG A 60 -8.47 9.21 -9.02
C ARG A 60 -9.28 10.45 -9.38
N HIS A 61 -10.61 10.39 -9.25
CA HIS A 61 -11.50 11.50 -9.56
C HIS A 61 -11.45 12.58 -8.47
N ASP A 62 -11.46 12.18 -7.20
CA ASP A 62 -11.34 13.09 -6.06
C ASP A 62 -9.96 13.73 -6.00
N LEU A 63 -8.90 12.94 -6.18
CA LEU A 63 -7.53 13.43 -6.27
C LEU A 63 -7.36 14.45 -7.39
N ARG A 64 -7.93 14.18 -8.58
CA ARG A 64 -7.92 15.15 -9.68
C ARG A 64 -8.68 16.42 -9.32
N ARG A 65 -9.86 16.30 -8.69
CA ARG A 65 -10.67 17.46 -8.29
C ARG A 65 -9.93 18.31 -7.26
N MET A 66 -9.33 17.68 -6.25
CA MET A 66 -8.52 18.35 -5.24
C MET A 66 -7.29 19.03 -5.84
N ALA A 67 -6.54 18.33 -6.69
CA ALA A 67 -5.36 18.88 -7.37
C ALA A 67 -5.71 20.10 -8.23
N VAL A 68 -6.78 20.03 -9.02
CA VAL A 68 -7.26 21.15 -9.84
C VAL A 68 -7.73 22.31 -8.97
N SER A 69 -8.47 22.03 -7.89
CA SER A 69 -8.94 23.07 -6.96
C SER A 69 -7.77 23.79 -6.28
N TRP A 70 -6.76 23.02 -5.84
CA TRP A 70 -5.55 23.56 -5.22
C TRP A 70 -4.78 24.47 -6.18
N ILE A 71 -4.54 24.02 -7.43
CA ILE A 71 -3.86 24.84 -8.44
C ILE A 71 -4.67 26.11 -8.77
N ARG A 72 -6.00 26.03 -8.83
CA ARG A 72 -6.86 27.20 -9.07
C ARG A 72 -6.84 28.19 -7.90
N SER A 73 -6.74 27.71 -6.66
CA SER A 73 -6.61 28.56 -5.48
C SER A 73 -5.35 29.42 -5.55
N LEU A 74 -4.22 28.81 -5.92
CA LEU A 74 -2.95 29.52 -6.12
C LEU A 74 -3.00 30.57 -7.24
N ARG A 75 -3.90 30.41 -8.22
CA ARG A 75 -4.06 31.34 -9.35
C ARG A 75 -5.10 32.45 -9.10
N ARG A 76 -5.97 32.31 -8.09
CA ARG A 76 -7.01 33.31 -7.72
C ARG A 76 -6.67 34.11 -6.47
N GLY A 77 -5.52 33.86 -5.84
CA GLY A 77 -4.99 34.62 -4.71
C GLY A 77 -4.26 35.91 -5.09
N ASN A 78 -4.75 36.63 -6.09
CA ASN A 78 -4.31 37.97 -6.50
C ASN A 78 -5.54 38.73 -7.03
#